data_AF-M5JLF8-F1
#
_entry.id   AF-M5JLF8-F1
#
_cell.length_a   1.000
_cell.length_b   1.000
_cell.length_c   1.000
_cell.angle_alpha   90.00
_cell.angle_beta   90.00
_cell.angle_gamma   90.00
#
_symmetry.space_group_name_H-M   'P 1'
#
loop_
_entity.id
_entity.type
_entity.pdbx_description
1 polymer ?
#
loop_
_entity_poly.entity_id
_entity_poly.type
_entity_poly.pdbx_seq_one_letter_code
_entity_poly.pdbx_strand_id
1 'polypeptide(L)'
;MPTWPKEKLLKHGPDLPMEERIRRYQHNIRTIRDSGCAVPTTAMVDTLDPAEIEIWFADNAFNIDRLKKVMKRVADLPDDTLLPSPFIKPDK
;
A
#
# COMPACT_ATOMS: atom_id res chain seq x y z
N MET A 1 -2.01 -9.30 -26.45
CA MET A 1 -1.46 -9.14 -25.10
C MET A 1 -2.38 -8.20 -24.34
N PRO A 2 -2.85 -8.57 -23.13
CA PRO A 2 -3.59 -7.64 -22.29
C PRO A 2 -2.72 -6.40 -21.99
N THR A 3 -3.34 -5.23 -21.94
CA THR A 3 -2.65 -3.94 -21.80
C THR A 3 -3.16 -3.22 -20.56
N TRP A 4 -2.24 -2.73 -19.73
CA TRP A 4 -2.58 -2.08 -18.47
C TRP A 4 -3.43 -0.81 -18.71
N PRO A 5 -4.63 -0.69 -18.13
CA PRO A 5 -5.61 0.35 -18.49
C PRO A 5 -5.38 1.66 -17.74
N LYS A 6 -4.15 2.19 -17.73
CA LYS A 6 -3.71 3.32 -16.89
C LYS A 6 -4.63 4.55 -16.95
N GLU A 7 -5.10 4.90 -18.14
CA GLU A 7 -5.94 6.08 -18.38
C GLU A 7 -7.36 5.96 -17.78
N LYS A 8 -7.79 4.74 -17.46
CA LYS A 8 -9.13 4.45 -16.91
C LYS A 8 -9.12 4.29 -15.39
N LEU A 9 -7.93 4.25 -14.77
CA LEU A 9 -7.78 4.08 -13.32
C LEU A 9 -8.02 5.39 -12.59
N LEU A 10 -8.84 5.33 -11.55
CA LEU A 10 -9.17 6.46 -10.70
C LEU A 10 -8.21 6.54 -9.52
N LYS A 11 -7.75 7.76 -9.19
CA LYS A 11 -6.94 8.01 -8.00
C LYS A 11 -7.79 7.79 -6.73
N HIS A 12 -7.32 6.94 -5.82
CA HIS A 12 -7.98 6.59 -4.55
C HIS A 12 -7.08 6.89 -3.33
N GLY A 13 -6.68 8.15 -3.16
CA GLY A 13 -5.75 8.57 -2.11
C GLY A 13 -6.40 8.82 -0.74
N PRO A 14 -5.59 9.07 0.31
CA PRO A 14 -6.07 9.38 1.66
C PRO A 14 -6.78 10.73 1.78
N ASP A 15 -6.71 11.56 0.75
CA ASP A 15 -7.42 12.82 0.59
C ASP A 15 -8.94 12.66 0.39
N LEU A 16 -9.40 11.44 0.09
CA LEU A 16 -10.80 11.12 -0.14
C LEU A 16 -11.44 10.43 1.08
N PRO A 17 -12.76 10.60 1.32
CA PRO A 17 -13.49 9.80 2.28
C PRO A 17 -13.35 8.29 2.00
N MET A 18 -13.39 7.46 3.06
CA MET A 18 -13.17 6.01 2.94
C MET A 18 -14.11 5.35 1.92
N GLU A 19 -15.39 5.70 1.94
CA GLU A 19 -16.39 5.18 1.00
C GLU A 19 -16.01 5.45 -0.48
N GLU A 20 -15.56 6.67 -0.80
CA GLU A 20 -15.15 7.03 -2.15
C GLU A 20 -13.83 6.35 -2.54
N ARG A 21 -12.91 6.12 -1.57
CA ARG A 21 -11.70 5.32 -1.81
C ARG A 21 -12.05 3.89 -2.20
N ILE A 22 -12.94 3.25 -1.44
CA ILE A 22 -13.41 1.88 -1.70
C ILE A 22 -14.09 1.81 -3.07
N ARG A 23 -15.01 2.74 -3.38
CA ARG A 23 -15.71 2.78 -4.67
C ARG A 23 -14.74 2.89 -5.85
N ARG A 24 -13.76 3.80 -5.78
CA ARG A 24 -12.74 3.96 -6.82
C ARG A 24 -11.81 2.75 -6.92
N TYR A 25 -11.50 2.12 -5.80
CA TYR A 25 -10.69 0.90 -5.78
C TYR A 25 -11.42 -0.26 -6.46
N GLN A 26 -12.69 -0.50 -6.14
CA GLN A 26 -13.53 -1.49 -6.82
C GLN A 26 -13.63 -1.23 -8.33
N HIS A 27 -13.80 0.04 -8.73
CA HIS A 27 -13.75 0.44 -10.14
C HIS A 27 -12.42 0.05 -10.80
N ASN A 28 -11.29 0.33 -10.13
CA ASN A 28 -9.97 0.00 -10.65
C ASN A 28 -9.77 -1.51 -10.81
N ILE A 29 -10.17 -2.31 -9.82
CA ILE A 29 -10.10 -3.78 -9.88
C ILE A 29 -10.91 -4.32 -11.06
N ARG A 30 -12.15 -3.85 -11.24
CA ARG A 30 -12.98 -4.21 -12.41
C ARG A 30 -12.29 -3.82 -13.71
N THR A 31 -11.82 -2.57 -13.80
CA THR A 31 -11.15 -2.04 -15.00
C THR A 31 -9.91 -2.85 -15.38
N ILE A 32 -9.11 -3.27 -14.40
CA ILE A 32 -7.93 -4.13 -14.60
C ILE A 32 -8.37 -5.49 -15.14
N ARG A 33 -9.34 -6.15 -14.48
CA ARG A 33 -9.87 -7.46 -14.90
C ARG A 33 -10.46 -7.41 -16.31
N ASP A 34 -11.24 -6.37 -16.63
CA ASP A 34 -11.87 -6.18 -17.94
C ASP A 34 -10.85 -5.96 -19.07
N SER A 35 -9.66 -5.46 -18.74
CA SER A 35 -8.54 -5.34 -19.71
C SER A 35 -7.80 -6.66 -19.96
N GLY A 36 -8.19 -7.75 -19.28
CA GLY A 36 -7.51 -9.05 -19.31
C GLY A 36 -6.21 -9.08 -18.52
N CYS A 37 -5.93 -8.06 -17.70
CA CYS A 37 -4.76 -8.01 -16.84
C CYS A 37 -5.02 -8.70 -15.50
N ALA A 38 -3.99 -9.34 -14.94
CA ALA A 38 -4.01 -9.79 -13.56
C ALA A 38 -3.81 -8.60 -12.61
N VAL A 39 -4.52 -8.62 -11.47
CA VAL A 39 -4.28 -7.65 -10.39
C VAL A 39 -2.97 -8.03 -9.69
N PRO A 40 -2.03 -7.09 -9.47
CA PRO A 40 -0.76 -7.38 -8.81
C PRO A 40 -0.97 -7.55 -7.29
N THR A 41 -1.25 -8.78 -6.86
CA THR A 41 -1.64 -9.11 -5.48
C THR A 41 -0.58 -8.83 -4.42
N THR A 42 0.69 -8.65 -4.82
CA THR A 42 1.77 -8.22 -3.92
C THR A 42 1.63 -6.77 -3.47
N ALA A 43 0.91 -5.95 -4.22
CA ALA A 43 0.72 -4.52 -3.97
C ALA A 43 -0.75 -4.09 -3.85
N MET A 44 -1.69 -4.98 -4.16
CA MET A 44 -3.12 -4.72 -4.21
C MET A 44 -3.90 -5.90 -3.64
N VAL A 45 -4.98 -5.66 -2.92
CA VAL A 45 -5.95 -6.72 -2.61
C VAL A 45 -6.87 -6.93 -3.82
N ASP A 46 -6.92 -8.14 -4.37
CA ASP A 46 -7.74 -8.50 -5.55
C ASP A 46 -9.15 -8.94 -5.15
N THR A 47 -9.89 -8.02 -4.54
CA THR A 47 -11.25 -8.25 -4.03
C THR A 47 -12.15 -7.09 -4.41
N LEU A 48 -13.46 -7.35 -4.41
CA LEU A 48 -14.50 -6.32 -4.50
C LEU A 48 -15.24 -6.15 -3.18
N ASP A 49 -14.91 -6.92 -2.14
CA ASP A 49 -15.52 -6.78 -0.83
C ASP A 49 -15.10 -5.44 -0.19
N PRO A 50 -16.05 -4.53 0.10
CA PRO A 50 -15.72 -3.26 0.73
C PRO A 50 -15.00 -3.42 2.08
N ALA A 51 -15.33 -4.44 2.87
CA ALA A 51 -14.71 -4.65 4.18
C ALA A 51 -13.24 -5.05 4.07
N GLU A 52 -12.90 -5.96 3.16
CA GLU A 52 -11.51 -6.36 2.91
C GLU A 52 -10.67 -5.18 2.35
N ILE A 53 -11.26 -4.38 1.46
CA ILE A 53 -10.60 -3.18 0.92
C ILE A 53 -10.37 -2.14 2.02
N GLU A 54 -11.35 -1.94 2.91
CA GLU A 54 -11.24 -1.02 4.04
C GLU A 54 -10.12 -1.44 5.01
N ILE A 55 -10.09 -2.71 5.39
CA ILE A 55 -9.04 -3.28 6.25
C ILE A 55 -7.67 -3.06 5.59
N TRP A 56 -7.55 -3.39 4.30
CA TRP A 56 -6.31 -3.17 3.56
C TRP A 56 -5.89 -1.69 3.56
N PHE A 57 -6.82 -0.75 3.39
CA PHE A 57 -6.53 0.67 3.47
C PHE A 57 -6.07 1.11 4.87
N ALA A 58 -6.67 0.57 5.93
CA ALA A 58 -6.29 0.86 7.31
C ALA A 58 -4.88 0.33 7.63
N ASP A 59 -4.59 -0.92 7.25
CA ASP A 59 -3.28 -1.55 7.45
C ASP A 59 -2.17 -0.79 6.73
N ASN A 60 -2.42 -0.37 5.49
CA ASN A 60 -1.46 0.45 4.75
C ASN A 60 -1.21 1.80 5.43
N ALA A 61 -2.27 2.47 5.91
CA ALA A 61 -2.12 3.74 6.61
C ALA A 61 -1.30 3.58 7.91
N PHE A 62 -1.58 2.52 8.68
CA PHE A 62 -0.83 2.18 9.88
C PHE A 62 0.65 1.89 9.58
N ASN A 63 0.92 1.08 8.57
CA ASN A 63 2.30 0.76 8.16
C ASN A 63 3.07 2.00 7.71
N ILE A 64 2.43 2.89 6.94
CA ILE A 64 3.02 4.16 6.53
C ILE A 64 3.34 5.05 7.74
N ASP A 65 2.41 5.18 8.69
CA ASP A 65 2.65 5.95 9.92
C ASP A 65 3.80 5.36 10.75
N ARG A 66 3.81 4.04 10.93
CA ARG A 66 4.89 3.34 11.63
C ARG A 66 6.24 3.58 10.96
N LEU A 67 6.32 3.47 9.63
CA LEU A 67 7.55 3.75 8.89
C LEU A 67 7.98 5.21 9.03
N LYS A 68 7.06 6.18 8.95
CA LYS A 68 7.37 7.60 9.19
C LYS A 68 7.95 7.84 10.57
N LYS A 69 7.38 7.22 11.61
CA LYS A 69 7.89 7.32 12.98
C LYS A 69 9.31 6.73 13.11
N VAL A 70 9.56 5.58 12.48
CA VAL A 70 10.90 4.97 12.47
C VAL A 70 11.89 5.87 11.74
N MET A 71 11.55 6.35 10.53
CA MET A 71 12.42 7.25 9.76
C MET A 71 12.74 8.52 10.52
N LYS A 72 11.77 9.12 11.22
CA LYS A 72 12.01 10.29 12.07
C LYS A 72 13.00 9.98 13.19
N ARG A 73 12.79 8.88 13.91
CA ARG A 73 13.71 8.46 14.99
C ARG A 73 15.11 8.22 14.48
N VAL A 74 15.25 7.62 13.29
CA VAL A 74 16.56 7.38 12.66
C VAL A 74 17.22 8.71 12.27
N ALA A 75 16.47 9.67 11.75
CA ALA A 75 16.98 11.00 11.41
C ALA A 75 17.42 11.81 12.64
N ASP A 76 16.85 11.53 13.81
CA ASP A 76 17.22 12.18 15.08
C ASP A 76 18.46 11.53 15.75
N LEU A 77 19.01 10.44 15.19
CA LEU A 77 20.21 9.78 15.72
C LEU A 77 21.48 10.56 15.34
N PRO A 78 22.52 10.57 16.21
CA PRO A 78 23.85 11.03 15.84
C PRO A 78 24.40 10.31 14.60
N ASP A 79 25.16 11.01 13.76
CA ASP A 79 25.72 10.49 12.50
C ASP A 79 26.59 9.23 12.68
N ASP A 80 27.20 9.07 13.85
CA ASP A 80 28.04 7.93 14.23
C ASP A 80 27.25 6.74 14.82
N THR A 81 25.92 6.83 14.85
CA THR A 81 25.08 5.75 15.37
C THR A 81 25.10 4.53 14.46
N LEU A 82 25.69 3.45 14.94
CA LEU A 82 25.64 2.15 14.28
C LEU A 82 24.26 1.51 14.48
N LEU A 83 23.49 1.43 13.40
CA LEU A 83 22.23 0.69 13.41
C LEU A 83 22.51 -0.83 13.40
N PRO A 84 21.74 -1.63 14.17
CA PRO A 84 21.88 -3.08 14.13
C PRO A 84 21.59 -3.58 12.71
N SER A 85 22.49 -4.42 12.18
CA SER A 85 22.31 -4.99 10.86
C SER A 85 21.08 -5.90 10.84
N PRO A 86 20.13 -5.73 9.91
CA PRO A 86 19.00 -6.63 9.78
C PRO A 86 19.42 -8.02 9.25
N PHE A 87 20.68 -8.19 8.83
CA PHE A 87 21.21 -9.42 8.25
C PHE A 87 22.13 -10.21 9.20
N ILE A 88 22.42 -9.67 10.39
CA ILE A 88 23.29 -10.32 11.38
C ILE A 88 22.47 -10.51 12.66
N LYS A 89 22.31 -11.76 13.10
CA LYS A 89 21.66 -12.04 14.38
C LYS A 89 22.62 -11.62 15.52
N PRO A 90 22.12 -10.99 16.59
CA PRO A 90 22.94 -10.77 17.77
C PRO A 90 23.30 -12.13 18.39
N ASP A 91 24.58 -12.32 18.69
CA ASP A 91 25.05 -13.50 19.43
C ASP A 91 24.39 -13.52 20.82
N LYS A 92 23.98 -14.73 21.24
CA LYS A 92 23.29 -14.98 22.51
C LYS A 92 24.18 -14.79 23.72
#